data_AF-A0A9X3X2T1-F1
#
_entry.id   AF-A0A9X3X2T1-F1
#
_cell.length_a   1.000
_cell.length_b   1.000
_cell.length_c   1.000
_cell.angle_alpha   90.00
_cell.angle_beta   90.00
_cell.angle_gamma   90.00
#
_symmetry.space_group_name_H-M   'P 1'
#
loop_
_entity.id
_entity.type
_entity.pdbx_description
1 polymer ?
#
loop_
_entity_poly.entity_id
_entity_poly.type
_entity_poly.pdbx_seq_one_letter_code
_entity_poly.pdbx_strand_id
1 'polypeptide(L)'
;MAKSRTGIDSSAGSLPEPTTWARAVVLGTGILGVSLTERTLSAKALEELGRKVLEVVRAIQPAARKLVEVLEARTTELGIDHDCDRLRTARSARALCEAIAGKSLREAREIVEALAAARLETSSSAVQASLGAADDSLETLDDPLVLGVLKQLAGREKGDLSASKYLREARSILRQDEMRRSLSVELRMVAGAAQAYLLSGTPSAEGAAAHGPADDGGLPKSVVLASVVAPADVRIEASRAAPTPPPSATRARSGGTKRISLTQTLASEGTLPFTRVSVERRGSTPDRKTARALLAEAVREAEQKLEASPKGPALLSVLITLDISDKGA
;
A
#
# COMPACT_ATOMS: atom_id res chain seq x y z
N MET A 1 1.42 -11.05 -69.75
CA MET A 1 1.75 -10.16 -68.61
C MET A 1 0.62 -10.25 -67.59
N ALA A 2 0.81 -11.04 -66.53
CA ALA A 2 -0.15 -11.14 -65.42
C ALA A 2 0.57 -10.68 -64.15
N LYS A 3 0.15 -9.53 -63.62
CA LYS A 3 0.64 -9.01 -62.33
C LYS A 3 -0.14 -9.72 -61.23
N SER A 4 0.45 -10.76 -60.64
CA SER A 4 -0.05 -11.39 -59.42
C SER A 4 0.08 -10.40 -58.27
N ARG A 5 -1.04 -9.77 -57.92
CA ARG A 5 -1.19 -8.86 -56.79
C ARG A 5 -1.82 -9.65 -55.63
N THR A 6 -1.01 -10.45 -54.96
CA THR A 6 -1.35 -11.07 -53.67
C THR A 6 -0.30 -10.65 -52.65
N GLY A 7 -0.20 -9.34 -52.43
CA GLY A 7 0.31 -8.80 -51.18
C GLY A 7 -0.81 -8.89 -50.17
N ILE A 8 -0.98 -10.06 -49.56
CA ILE A 8 -1.64 -10.12 -48.25
C ILE A 8 -0.60 -9.52 -47.33
N ASP A 9 -0.71 -8.23 -47.05
CA ASP A 9 -0.05 -7.60 -45.92
C ASP A 9 -0.46 -8.40 -44.68
N SER A 10 0.39 -9.34 -44.27
CA SER A 10 0.32 -10.02 -42.97
C SER A 10 0.71 -9.06 -41.85
N SER A 11 0.13 -7.86 -41.86
CA SER A 11 0.05 -6.92 -40.74
C SER A 11 -0.90 -7.43 -39.65
N ALA A 12 -1.33 -8.70 -39.72
CA ALA A 12 -1.85 -9.45 -38.59
C ALA A 12 -0.69 -9.63 -37.59
N GLY A 13 -0.62 -8.68 -36.66
CA GLY A 13 0.48 -8.48 -35.72
C GLY A 13 0.96 -9.79 -35.11
N SER A 14 2.22 -10.12 -35.38
CA SER A 14 2.86 -11.29 -34.80
C SER A 14 2.82 -11.18 -33.26
N LEU A 15 2.55 -12.30 -32.60
CA LEU A 15 2.62 -12.39 -31.14
C LEU A 15 4.03 -12.00 -30.65
N PRO A 16 4.15 -11.43 -29.43
CA PRO A 16 5.46 -11.14 -28.85
C PRO A 16 6.26 -12.43 -28.62
N GLU A 17 7.58 -12.28 -28.50
CA GLU A 17 8.48 -13.37 -28.10
C GLU A 17 8.03 -13.99 -26.75
N PRO A 18 8.11 -15.33 -26.56
CA PRO A 18 7.67 -15.98 -25.32
C PRO A 18 8.35 -15.44 -24.05
N THR A 19 9.61 -15.03 -24.14
CA THR A 19 10.37 -14.43 -23.02
C THR A 19 9.87 -13.04 -22.67
N THR A 20 9.57 -12.22 -23.69
CA THR A 20 8.94 -10.90 -23.55
C THR A 20 7.57 -11.04 -22.88
N TRP A 21 6.75 -11.99 -23.35
CA TRP A 21 5.45 -12.29 -22.75
C TRP A 21 5.58 -12.69 -21.28
N ALA A 22 6.43 -13.67 -20.97
CA ALA A 22 6.63 -14.13 -19.59
C ALA A 22 7.07 -13.00 -18.66
N ARG A 23 8.01 -12.15 -19.11
CA ARG A 23 8.47 -10.98 -18.34
C ARG A 23 7.36 -9.96 -18.12
N ALA A 24 6.59 -9.64 -19.17
CA ALA A 24 5.46 -8.72 -19.05
C ALA A 24 4.40 -9.24 -18.07
N VAL A 25 4.07 -10.53 -18.11
CA VAL A 25 3.13 -11.14 -17.15
C VAL A 25 3.64 -11.01 -15.72
N VAL A 26 4.93 -11.29 -15.47
CA VAL A 26 5.54 -11.15 -14.13
C VAL A 26 5.47 -9.70 -13.64
N LEU A 27 5.83 -8.72 -14.47
CA LEU A 27 5.81 -7.31 -14.08
C LEU A 27 4.38 -6.78 -13.93
N GLY A 28 3.47 -7.16 -14.83
CA GLY A 28 2.06 -6.76 -14.77
C GLY A 28 1.36 -7.28 -13.51
N THR A 29 1.59 -8.54 -13.14
CA THR A 29 1.07 -9.09 -11.89
C THR A 29 1.77 -8.51 -10.67
N GLY A 30 3.11 -8.41 -10.69
CA GLY A 30 3.90 -8.01 -9.53
C GLY A 30 3.78 -6.52 -9.19
N ILE A 31 3.67 -5.64 -10.18
CA ILE A 31 3.66 -4.18 -9.97
C ILE A 31 2.25 -3.62 -10.03
N LEU A 32 1.48 -4.05 -11.03
CA LEU A 32 0.16 -3.48 -11.31
C LEU A 32 -0.99 -4.32 -10.74
N GLY A 33 -0.69 -5.45 -10.08
CA GLY A 33 -1.71 -6.35 -9.53
C GLY A 33 -2.59 -7.01 -10.59
N VAL A 34 -2.18 -7.00 -11.87
CA VAL A 34 -2.99 -7.54 -12.97
C VAL A 34 -2.97 -9.06 -12.93
N SER A 35 -4.15 -9.66 -12.79
CA SER A 35 -4.35 -11.11 -12.90
C SER A 35 -4.84 -11.47 -14.31
N LEU A 36 -4.45 -12.63 -14.82
CA LEU A 36 -4.91 -13.19 -16.09
C LEU A 36 -5.67 -14.50 -15.85
N THR A 37 -6.67 -14.76 -16.69
CA THR A 37 -7.39 -16.04 -16.69
C THR A 37 -6.48 -17.18 -17.14
N GLU A 38 -5.68 -16.92 -18.19
CA GLU A 38 -4.70 -17.85 -18.75
C GLU A 38 -3.35 -17.13 -18.92
N ARG A 39 -2.26 -17.81 -18.57
CA ARG A 39 -0.89 -17.27 -18.71
C ARG A 39 -0.17 -17.74 -19.98
N THR A 40 -0.78 -18.64 -20.74
CA THR A 40 -0.24 -19.09 -22.03
C THR A 40 -0.35 -17.98 -23.07
N LEU A 41 0.70 -17.80 -23.86
CA LEU A 41 0.72 -16.79 -24.90
C LEU A 41 -0.32 -17.12 -25.99
N SER A 42 -1.36 -16.29 -26.07
CA SER A 42 -2.39 -16.32 -27.10
C SER A 42 -2.82 -14.90 -27.44
N ALA A 43 -3.44 -14.67 -28.60
CA ALA A 43 -3.96 -13.35 -28.96
C ALA A 43 -4.98 -12.83 -27.93
N LYS A 44 -5.83 -13.72 -27.41
CA LYS A 44 -6.81 -13.39 -26.36
C LYS A 44 -6.15 -12.99 -25.04
N ALA A 45 -5.13 -13.73 -24.60
CA ALA A 45 -4.39 -13.40 -23.38
C ALA A 45 -3.60 -12.09 -23.54
N LEU A 46 -3.05 -11.84 -24.72
CA LEU A 46 -2.35 -10.59 -25.07
C LEU A 46 -3.28 -9.37 -24.94
N GLU A 47 -4.46 -9.44 -25.55
CA GLU A 47 -5.49 -8.40 -25.45
C GLU A 47 -6.00 -8.23 -24.02
N GLU A 48 -6.19 -9.34 -23.28
CA GLU A 48 -6.61 -9.29 -21.87
C GLU A 48 -5.59 -8.56 -21.00
N LEU A 49 -4.29 -8.90 -21.14
CA LEU A 49 -3.22 -8.24 -20.40
C LEU A 49 -3.11 -6.77 -20.79
N GLY A 50 -3.07 -6.45 -22.08
CA GLY A 50 -2.97 -5.07 -22.57
C GLY A 50 -4.11 -4.19 -22.06
N ARG A 51 -5.36 -4.69 -22.10
CA ARG A 51 -6.53 -3.97 -21.58
C ARG A 51 -6.43 -3.72 -20.07
N LYS A 52 -6.15 -4.77 -19.28
CA LYS A 52 -6.07 -4.65 -17.80
C LYS A 52 -4.93 -3.72 -17.37
N VAL A 53 -3.77 -3.84 -18.01
CA VAL A 53 -2.62 -2.96 -17.75
C VAL A 53 -2.97 -1.51 -18.07
N LEU A 54 -3.58 -1.25 -19.24
CA LEU A 54 -3.95 0.10 -19.64
C LEU A 54 -5.00 0.73 -18.71
N GLU A 55 -5.98 -0.07 -18.27
CA GLU A 55 -6.99 0.34 -17.29
C GLU A 55 -6.35 0.78 -15.97
N VAL A 56 -5.48 -0.06 -15.39
CA VAL A 56 -4.78 0.26 -14.14
C VAL A 56 -3.86 1.47 -14.31
N VAL A 57 -3.05 1.51 -15.36
CA VAL A 57 -2.11 2.61 -15.61
C VAL A 57 -2.84 3.94 -15.78
N ARG A 58 -3.97 3.98 -16.51
CA ARG A 58 -4.76 5.20 -16.67
C ARG A 58 -5.30 5.73 -15.33
N ALA A 59 -5.66 4.84 -14.42
CA ALA A 59 -6.13 5.24 -13.09
C ALA A 59 -5.00 5.83 -12.24
N ILE A 60 -3.81 5.21 -12.23
CA ILE A 60 -2.72 5.60 -11.31
C ILE A 60 -1.74 6.62 -11.88
N GLN A 61 -1.66 6.80 -13.20
CA GLN A 61 -0.67 7.68 -13.83
C GLN A 61 -0.73 9.13 -13.32
N PRO A 62 -1.91 9.78 -13.17
CA PRO A 62 -1.97 11.16 -12.70
C PRO A 62 -1.31 11.32 -11.32
N ALA A 63 -1.62 10.42 -10.39
CA ALA A 63 -1.05 10.39 -9.04
C ALA A 63 0.46 10.11 -9.08
N ALA A 64 0.91 9.12 -9.85
CA ALA A 64 2.34 8.79 -9.98
C ALA A 64 3.17 9.96 -10.53
N ARG A 65 2.64 10.69 -11.52
CA ARG A 65 3.29 11.89 -12.07
C ARG A 65 3.35 13.00 -11.03
N LYS A 66 2.21 13.31 -10.40
CA LYS A 66 2.10 14.38 -9.42
C LYS A 66 2.99 14.13 -8.21
N LEU A 67 3.10 12.87 -7.78
CA LEU A 67 3.92 12.47 -6.64
C LEU A 67 5.40 12.83 -6.85
N VAL A 68 5.94 12.64 -8.05
CA VAL A 68 7.33 13.04 -8.35
C VAL A 68 7.49 14.55 -8.23
N GLU A 69 6.59 15.34 -8.82
CA GLU A 69 6.63 16.81 -8.78
C GLU A 69 6.57 17.33 -7.32
N VAL A 70 5.68 16.77 -6.51
CA VAL A 70 5.52 17.16 -5.10
C VAL A 70 6.73 16.72 -4.27
N LEU A 71 7.22 15.48 -4.44
CA LEU A 71 8.41 15.02 -3.73
C LEU A 71 9.65 15.86 -4.07
N GLU A 72 9.87 16.25 -5.34
CA GLU A 72 10.96 17.15 -5.75
C GLU A 72 10.85 18.51 -5.05
N ALA A 73 9.66 19.08 -4.98
CA ALA A 73 9.42 20.33 -4.27
C ALA A 73 9.72 20.20 -2.76
N ARG A 74 9.19 19.16 -2.10
CA ARG A 74 9.34 18.97 -0.65
C ARG A 74 10.76 18.60 -0.24
N THR A 75 11.45 17.77 -1.04
CA THR A 75 12.87 17.44 -0.80
C THR A 75 13.74 18.68 -0.92
N THR A 76 13.48 19.55 -1.90
CA THR A 76 14.16 20.84 -2.05
C THR A 76 13.90 21.77 -0.87
N GLU A 77 12.63 21.94 -0.48
CA GLU A 77 12.24 22.80 0.67
C GLU A 77 12.92 22.37 1.98
N LEU A 78 13.16 21.07 2.16
CA LEU A 78 13.77 20.52 3.38
C LEU A 78 15.28 20.26 3.27
N GLY A 79 15.93 20.61 2.15
CA GLY A 79 17.36 20.40 1.94
C GLY A 79 17.76 18.92 1.89
N ILE A 80 16.93 18.09 1.26
CA ILE A 80 17.18 16.66 1.04
C ILE A 80 17.75 16.47 -0.37
N ASP A 81 18.77 15.62 -0.50
CA ASP A 81 19.32 15.23 -1.79
C ASP A 81 18.26 14.55 -2.67
N HIS A 82 18.25 14.86 -3.97
CA HIS A 82 17.34 14.32 -4.97
C HIS A 82 17.69 12.89 -5.39
N ASP A 83 18.85 12.36 -4.98
CA ASP A 83 19.24 10.96 -5.15
C ASP A 83 18.83 10.07 -3.96
N CYS A 84 17.67 10.37 -3.36
CA CYS A 84 17.11 9.54 -2.29
C CYS A 84 16.25 8.40 -2.84
N ASP A 85 16.18 7.30 -2.09
CA ASP A 85 15.50 6.06 -2.51
C ASP A 85 14.04 6.30 -2.90
N ARG A 86 13.30 7.08 -2.09
CA ARG A 86 11.89 7.37 -2.35
C ARG A 86 11.67 8.08 -3.68
N LEU A 87 12.47 9.11 -3.98
CA LEU A 87 12.31 9.87 -5.21
C LEU A 87 12.76 9.04 -6.43
N ARG A 88 13.80 8.22 -6.29
CA ARG A 88 14.24 7.25 -7.29
C ARG A 88 13.12 6.26 -7.65
N THR A 89 12.47 5.68 -6.64
CA THR A 89 11.33 4.77 -6.85
C THR A 89 10.14 5.48 -7.48
N ALA A 90 9.77 6.69 -7.02
CA ALA A 90 8.66 7.45 -7.59
C ALA A 90 8.91 7.80 -9.08
N ARG A 91 10.15 8.17 -9.45
CA ARG A 91 10.55 8.41 -10.84
C ARG A 91 10.48 7.14 -11.68
N SER A 92 10.95 6.01 -11.14
CA SER A 92 10.84 4.70 -11.81
C SER A 92 9.38 4.29 -12.03
N ALA A 93 8.50 4.56 -11.06
CA ALA A 93 7.07 4.30 -11.15
C ALA A 93 6.40 5.19 -12.22
N ARG A 94 6.71 6.49 -12.23
CA ARG A 94 6.23 7.42 -13.26
C ARG A 94 6.67 6.99 -14.65
N ALA A 95 7.95 6.65 -14.84
CA ALA A 95 8.50 6.24 -16.14
C ALA A 95 7.80 4.99 -16.69
N LEU A 96 7.50 4.00 -15.83
CA LEU A 96 6.70 2.82 -16.20
C LEU A 96 5.30 3.23 -16.70
N CYS A 97 4.59 4.07 -15.94
CA CYS A 97 3.25 4.53 -16.32
C CYS A 97 3.27 5.32 -17.63
N GLU A 98 4.23 6.23 -17.83
CA GLU A 98 4.38 7.03 -19.04
C GLU A 98 4.68 6.18 -20.28
N ALA A 99 5.50 5.14 -20.14
CA ALA A 99 5.80 4.21 -21.23
C ALA A 99 4.56 3.47 -21.76
N ILE A 100 3.51 3.35 -20.94
CA ILE A 100 2.29 2.60 -21.27
C ILE A 100 1.13 3.54 -21.64
N ALA A 101 0.95 4.65 -20.91
CA ALA A 101 -0.25 5.47 -20.97
C ALA A 101 -0.60 6.06 -22.35
N GLY A 102 0.42 6.32 -23.18
CA GLY A 102 0.24 6.84 -24.54
C GLY A 102 -0.28 5.82 -25.56
N LYS A 103 -0.36 4.53 -25.18
CA LYS A 103 -0.74 3.44 -26.09
C LYS A 103 -2.24 3.19 -26.07
N SER A 104 -2.75 2.74 -27.21
CA SER A 104 -4.12 2.30 -27.40
C SER A 104 -4.25 0.79 -27.27
N LEU A 105 -5.46 0.29 -27.00
CA LEU A 105 -5.70 -1.15 -26.93
C LEU A 105 -5.43 -1.87 -28.27
N ARG A 106 -5.51 -1.16 -29.41
CA ARG A 106 -5.14 -1.70 -30.72
C ARG A 106 -3.65 -2.06 -30.80
N GLU A 107 -2.85 -1.51 -29.90
CA GLU A 107 -1.41 -1.73 -29.77
C GLU A 107 -1.10 -2.64 -28.56
N ALA A 108 -1.96 -3.64 -28.29
CA ALA A 108 -1.80 -4.54 -27.14
C ALA A 108 -0.40 -5.20 -27.07
N ARG A 109 0.17 -5.52 -28.23
CA ARG A 109 1.56 -5.99 -28.34
C ARG A 109 2.55 -4.96 -27.81
N GLU A 110 2.45 -3.70 -28.22
CA GLU A 110 3.37 -2.65 -27.79
C GLU A 110 3.23 -2.33 -26.30
N ILE A 111 2.02 -2.49 -25.73
CA ILE A 111 1.81 -2.39 -24.27
C ILE A 111 2.60 -3.48 -23.56
N VAL A 112 2.52 -4.72 -24.04
CA VAL A 112 3.27 -5.86 -23.47
C VAL A 112 4.78 -5.70 -23.66
N GLU A 113 5.23 -5.26 -24.83
CA GLU A 113 6.64 -5.01 -25.10
C GLU A 113 7.17 -3.85 -24.24
N ALA A 114 6.40 -2.76 -24.05
CA ALA A 114 6.77 -1.66 -23.17
C ALA A 114 6.88 -2.11 -21.70
N LEU A 115 5.93 -2.92 -21.24
CA LEU A 115 5.95 -3.50 -19.90
C LEU A 115 7.16 -4.42 -19.71
N ALA A 116 7.45 -5.29 -20.67
CA ALA A 116 8.63 -6.16 -20.64
C ALA A 116 9.94 -5.39 -20.74
N ALA A 117 9.99 -4.30 -21.50
CA ALA A 117 11.18 -3.47 -21.67
C ALA A 117 11.44 -2.54 -20.48
N ALA A 118 10.46 -2.37 -19.58
CA ALA A 118 10.58 -1.51 -18.41
C ALA A 118 11.85 -1.87 -17.60
N ARG A 119 12.69 -0.85 -17.40
CA ARG A 119 13.88 -0.91 -16.56
C ARG A 119 13.56 -0.14 -15.29
N LEU A 120 13.45 -0.87 -14.19
CA LEU A 120 13.20 -0.26 -12.89
C LEU A 120 14.54 0.06 -12.24
N GLU A 121 14.66 1.26 -11.71
CA GLU A 121 15.85 1.66 -10.94
C GLU A 121 15.85 1.05 -9.54
N THR A 122 14.67 0.67 -9.05
CA THR A 122 14.46 0.01 -7.76
C THR A 122 13.69 -1.30 -7.94
N SER A 123 13.40 -2.00 -6.84
CA SER A 123 12.73 -3.30 -6.91
C SER A 123 11.27 -3.16 -7.37
N SER A 124 10.72 -4.19 -8.02
CA SER A 124 9.32 -4.21 -8.44
C SER A 124 8.35 -4.00 -7.26
N SER A 125 8.67 -4.53 -6.09
CA SER A 125 7.86 -4.37 -4.88
C SER A 125 7.89 -2.93 -4.35
N ALA A 126 9.03 -2.23 -4.45
CA ALA A 126 9.13 -0.83 -4.07
C ALA A 126 8.28 0.05 -5.01
N VAL A 127 8.39 -0.19 -6.32
CA VAL A 127 7.55 0.48 -7.33
C VAL A 127 6.07 0.21 -7.08
N GLN A 128 5.69 -1.04 -6.78
CA GLN A 128 4.31 -1.40 -6.42
C GLN A 128 3.83 -0.62 -5.19
N ALA A 129 4.61 -0.58 -4.11
CA ALA A 129 4.25 0.13 -2.88
C ALA A 129 4.10 1.63 -3.14
N SER A 130 5.03 2.22 -3.89
CA SER A 130 4.97 3.65 -4.26
C SER A 130 3.74 3.99 -5.10
N LEU A 131 3.34 3.11 -6.03
CA LEU A 131 2.12 3.31 -6.83
C LEU A 131 0.86 3.15 -5.97
N GLY A 132 0.83 2.17 -5.08
CA GLY A 132 -0.30 1.90 -4.20
C GLY A 132 -0.55 2.98 -3.15
N ALA A 133 0.51 3.63 -2.67
CA ALA A 133 0.44 4.68 -1.66
C ALA A 133 0.49 6.12 -2.25
N ALA A 134 0.39 6.27 -3.57
CA ALA A 134 0.63 7.55 -4.23
C ALA A 134 -0.35 8.63 -3.80
N ASP A 135 -1.66 8.32 -3.75
CA ASP A 135 -2.70 9.28 -3.36
C ASP A 135 -2.59 9.67 -1.87
N ASP A 136 -2.41 8.69 -0.97
CA ASP A 136 -2.23 8.96 0.47
C ASP A 136 -0.96 9.79 0.76
N SER A 137 0.10 9.52 0.00
CA SER A 137 1.35 10.29 0.07
C SER A 137 1.13 11.72 -0.42
N LEU A 138 0.42 11.91 -1.53
CA LEU A 138 0.08 13.22 -2.05
C LEU A 138 -0.77 14.02 -1.06
N GLU A 139 -1.83 13.41 -0.53
CA GLU A 139 -2.68 14.04 0.49
C GLU A 139 -1.85 14.52 1.69
N THR A 140 -0.89 13.71 2.15
CA THR A 140 -0.03 14.08 3.27
C THR A 140 0.99 15.17 2.91
N LEU A 141 1.58 15.11 1.71
CA LEU A 141 2.59 16.06 1.25
C LEU A 141 2.01 17.42 0.85
N ASP A 142 0.72 17.48 0.57
CA ASP A 142 -0.01 18.72 0.29
C ASP A 142 -0.86 19.21 1.48
N ASP A 143 -0.90 18.47 2.60
CA ASP A 143 -1.58 18.87 3.83
C ASP A 143 -0.96 20.17 4.42
N PRO A 144 -1.71 21.29 4.44
CA PRO A 144 -1.21 22.56 4.98
C PRO A 144 -0.79 22.50 6.45
N LEU A 145 -1.40 21.61 7.25
CA LEU A 145 -1.06 21.46 8.66
C LEU A 145 0.32 20.79 8.80
N VAL A 146 0.55 19.69 8.08
CA VAL A 146 1.84 19.00 8.04
C VAL A 146 2.92 19.97 7.57
N LEU A 147 2.69 20.65 6.45
CA LEU A 147 3.66 21.59 5.88
C LEU A 147 3.89 22.81 6.76
N GLY A 148 2.83 23.35 7.37
CA GLY A 148 2.91 24.49 8.28
C GLY A 148 3.81 24.17 9.47
N VAL A 149 3.64 23.00 10.08
CA VAL A 149 4.47 22.54 11.19
C VAL A 149 5.93 22.39 10.75
N LEU A 150 6.20 21.71 9.63
CA LEU A 150 7.58 21.52 9.15
C LEU A 150 8.28 22.86 8.82
N LYS A 151 7.56 23.83 8.23
CA LYS A 151 8.08 25.18 7.97
C LYS A 151 8.41 25.94 9.25
N GLN A 152 7.56 25.84 10.28
CA GLN A 152 7.82 26.46 11.58
C GLN A 152 9.07 25.86 12.25
N LEU A 153 9.22 24.53 12.19
CA LEU A 153 10.41 23.85 12.70
C LEU A 153 11.67 24.29 11.94
N ALA A 154 11.59 24.38 10.60
CA ALA A 154 12.71 24.81 9.76
C ALA A 154 13.22 26.21 10.15
N GLY A 155 12.31 27.12 10.50
CA GLY A 155 12.67 28.46 11.01
C GLY A 155 13.40 28.45 12.36
N ARG A 156 13.26 27.37 13.16
CA ARG A 156 13.86 27.23 14.50
C ARG A 156 15.07 26.29 14.55
N GLU A 157 15.38 25.60 13.44
CA GLU A 157 16.35 24.51 13.40
C GLU A 157 17.72 24.86 13.98
N LYS A 158 18.21 26.09 13.73
CA LYS A 158 19.54 26.53 14.19
C LYS A 158 19.62 26.82 15.69
N GLY A 159 18.50 27.18 16.32
CA GLY A 159 18.45 27.60 17.73
C GLY A 159 17.82 26.57 18.66
N ASP A 160 17.19 25.53 18.11
CA ASP A 160 16.38 24.58 18.86
C ASP A 160 16.70 23.13 18.47
N LEU A 161 17.36 22.41 19.38
CA LEU A 161 17.74 21.00 19.20
C LEU A 161 16.52 20.07 19.06
N SER A 162 15.41 20.38 19.72
CA SER A 162 14.17 19.60 19.62
C SER A 162 13.54 19.80 18.24
N ALA A 163 13.51 21.03 17.73
CA ALA A 163 13.06 21.29 16.36
C ALA A 163 13.95 20.58 15.32
N SER A 164 15.28 20.63 15.50
CA SER A 164 16.23 19.90 14.64
C SER A 164 15.99 18.38 14.67
N LYS A 165 15.64 17.80 15.82
CA LYS A 165 15.30 16.37 15.94
C LYS A 165 14.10 16.01 15.07
N TYR A 166 13.00 16.75 15.17
CA TYR A 166 11.79 16.46 14.38
C TYR A 166 12.02 16.63 12.88
N LEU A 167 12.77 17.66 12.46
CA LEU A 167 13.13 17.85 11.05
C LEU A 167 14.03 16.73 10.52
N ARG A 168 15.00 16.28 11.32
CA ARG A 168 15.86 15.15 10.94
C ARG A 168 15.03 13.90 10.70
N GLU A 169 14.02 13.68 11.54
CA GLU A 169 13.10 12.55 11.39
C GLU A 169 12.24 12.68 10.13
N ALA A 170 11.62 13.85 9.90
CA ALA A 170 10.87 14.13 8.68
C ALA A 170 11.72 13.93 7.41
N ARG A 171 12.97 14.40 7.42
CA ARG A 171 13.93 14.18 6.32
C ARG A 171 14.27 12.70 6.14
N SER A 172 14.37 11.93 7.23
CA SER A 172 14.62 10.49 7.17
C SER A 172 13.46 9.76 6.49
N ILE A 173 12.21 10.09 6.85
CA ILE A 173 11.00 9.52 6.24
C ILE A 173 10.95 9.81 4.73
N LEU A 174 11.23 11.06 4.34
CA LEU A 174 11.21 11.48 2.93
C LEU A 174 12.34 10.86 2.09
N ARG A 175 13.43 10.39 2.71
CA ARG A 175 14.52 9.71 1.99
C ARG A 175 14.23 8.23 1.74
N GLN A 176 13.60 7.55 2.69
CA GLN A 176 13.42 6.11 2.66
C GLN A 176 12.20 5.72 1.83
N ASP A 177 12.27 4.60 1.12
CA ASP A 177 11.19 4.06 0.31
C ASP A 177 9.92 3.71 1.12
N GLU A 178 8.75 3.69 0.47
CA GLU A 178 7.46 3.33 1.06
C GLU A 178 7.46 1.91 1.66
N MET A 179 8.22 0.99 1.05
CA MET A 179 8.39 -0.36 1.62
C MET A 179 9.09 -0.39 2.98
N ARG A 180 9.92 0.61 3.28
CA ARG A 180 10.63 0.69 4.55
C ARG A 180 9.86 1.47 5.58
N ARG A 181 9.27 2.60 5.16
CA ARG A 181 8.59 3.56 6.02
C ARG A 181 7.42 4.15 5.28
N SER A 182 6.23 4.08 5.88
CA SER A 182 5.05 4.66 5.23
C SER A 182 5.09 6.17 5.35
N LEU A 183 5.12 6.88 4.22
CA LEU A 183 5.23 8.34 4.24
C LEU A 183 4.04 8.98 4.92
N SER A 184 2.84 8.58 4.54
CA SER A 184 1.60 9.21 4.99
C SER A 184 1.42 9.08 6.50
N VAL A 185 1.63 7.87 7.03
CA VAL A 185 1.49 7.58 8.46
C VAL A 185 2.58 8.29 9.26
N GLU A 186 3.84 8.08 8.91
CA GLU A 186 4.95 8.50 9.77
C GLU A 186 5.18 10.01 9.71
N LEU A 187 4.98 10.64 8.55
CA LEU A 187 5.13 12.09 8.45
C LEU A 187 4.03 12.82 9.23
N ARG A 188 2.78 12.32 9.21
CA ARG A 188 1.69 12.84 10.06
C ARG A 188 1.98 12.65 11.54
N MET A 189 2.52 11.50 11.95
CA MET A 189 2.93 11.27 13.35
C MET A 189 4.01 12.25 13.80
N VAL A 190 5.05 12.46 12.99
CA VAL A 190 6.11 13.44 13.27
C VAL A 190 5.55 14.86 13.33
N ALA A 191 4.68 15.24 12.39
CA ALA A 191 4.04 16.55 12.39
C ALA A 191 3.16 16.77 13.63
N GLY A 192 2.35 15.78 14.02
CA GLY A 192 1.52 15.87 15.22
C GLY A 192 2.36 16.00 16.51
N ALA A 193 3.42 15.20 16.64
CA ALA A 193 4.34 15.29 17.77
C ALA A 193 5.06 16.65 17.83
N ALA A 194 5.50 17.15 16.67
CA ALA A 194 6.12 18.46 16.55
C ALA A 194 5.14 19.61 16.84
N GLN A 195 3.88 19.49 16.43
CA GLN A 195 2.85 20.47 16.75
C GLN A 195 2.58 20.53 18.26
N ALA A 196 2.48 19.38 18.93
CA ALA A 196 2.34 19.32 20.39
C ALA A 196 3.54 19.99 21.10
N TYR A 197 4.76 19.74 20.60
CA TYR A 197 5.97 20.42 21.07
C TYR A 197 5.87 21.94 20.93
N LEU A 198 5.48 22.43 19.74
CA LEU A 198 5.35 23.87 19.46
C LEU A 198 4.28 24.53 20.34
N LEU A 199 3.19 23.82 20.67
CA LEU A 199 2.12 24.32 21.54
C LEU A 199 2.47 24.27 23.03
N SER A 200 3.27 23.30 23.46
CA SER A 200 3.68 23.16 24.87
C SER A 200 4.58 24.31 25.37
N GLY A 201 5.01 25.18 24.47
CA GLY A 201 5.94 26.27 24.75
C GLY A 201 7.35 25.72 24.93
N THR A 202 8.30 26.24 24.16
CA THR A 202 9.71 26.16 24.54
C THR A 202 9.85 26.85 25.91
N PRO A 203 10.36 26.21 26.96
CA PRO A 203 10.85 26.97 28.10
C PRO A 203 11.97 27.86 27.55
N SER A 204 11.67 29.14 27.33
CA SER A 204 12.67 30.12 26.91
C SER A 204 13.82 30.07 27.91
N ALA A 205 14.96 29.57 27.46
CA ALA A 205 16.21 29.64 28.21
C ALA A 205 16.76 31.08 28.28
N GLU A 206 16.12 32.05 27.60
CA GLU A 206 16.39 33.48 27.73
C GLU A 206 15.39 34.12 28.70
N GLY A 207 15.75 34.15 29.98
CA GLY A 207 14.95 34.78 31.03
C GLY A 207 15.36 34.50 32.47
N ALA A 208 16.51 33.87 32.73
CA ALA A 208 17.06 33.77 34.07
C ALA A 208 17.97 34.97 34.38
N ALA A 209 17.36 36.15 34.52
CA ALA A 209 17.94 37.25 35.29
C ALA A 209 16.98 37.56 36.44
N ALA A 210 17.22 36.87 37.56
CA ALA A 210 16.92 37.24 38.95
C ALA A 210 15.66 38.08 39.25
N HIS A 211 14.64 37.45 39.86
CA HIS A 211 14.08 37.92 41.15
C HIS A 211 13.11 36.91 41.80
N GLY A 212 13.45 36.48 43.02
CA GLY A 212 12.47 36.27 44.10
C GLY A 212 11.93 34.84 44.33
N PRO A 213 11.83 34.36 45.59
CA PRO A 213 11.53 32.96 45.90
C PRO A 213 10.08 32.69 46.31
N ALA A 214 9.74 31.40 46.16
CA ALA A 214 8.74 30.60 46.90
C ALA A 214 7.25 30.99 46.78
N ASP A 215 6.46 30.12 46.10
CA ASP A 215 5.28 29.53 46.75
C ASP A 215 4.77 28.24 46.09
N ASP A 216 4.23 27.38 46.95
CA ASP A 216 3.48 26.12 46.86
C ASP A 216 3.21 25.34 45.55
N GLY A 217 3.68 24.09 45.53
CA GLY A 217 2.79 22.96 45.83
C GLY A 217 1.69 22.55 44.85
N GLY A 218 2.00 22.31 43.56
CA GLY A 218 1.03 21.72 42.62
C GLY A 218 1.67 20.76 41.61
N LEU A 219 1.55 19.44 41.85
CA LEU A 219 1.96 18.41 40.88
C LEU A 219 1.06 18.48 39.62
N PRO A 220 1.62 18.65 38.40
CA PRO A 220 0.80 18.62 37.19
C PRO A 220 0.34 17.19 36.90
N LYS A 221 -0.97 17.04 36.74
CA LYS A 221 -1.63 15.82 36.29
C LYS A 221 -1.11 15.43 34.91
N SER A 222 -0.56 14.22 34.80
CA SER A 222 -0.20 13.55 33.55
C SER A 222 -1.42 13.48 32.63
N VAL A 223 -1.44 14.30 31.57
CA VAL A 223 -2.41 14.20 30.48
C VAL A 223 -1.90 13.14 29.50
N VAL A 224 -2.57 12.00 29.47
CA VAL A 224 -2.37 10.97 28.44
C VAL A 224 -2.92 11.52 27.13
N LEU A 225 -2.02 11.92 26.22
CA LEU A 225 -2.36 12.40 24.89
C LEU A 225 -2.36 11.25 23.88
N ALA A 226 -3.53 11.03 23.28
CA ALA A 226 -3.82 10.29 22.06
C ALA A 226 -3.54 8.77 22.04
N SER A 227 -4.60 7.99 22.24
CA SER A 227 -4.69 6.60 21.76
C SER A 227 -4.99 6.64 20.26
N VAL A 228 -4.00 6.28 19.43
CA VAL A 228 -4.18 6.12 17.98
C VAL A 228 -4.66 4.69 17.73
N VAL A 229 -5.95 4.55 17.41
CA VAL A 229 -6.54 3.29 16.95
C VAL A 229 -6.28 3.19 15.44
N ALA A 230 -5.44 2.25 15.03
CA ALA A 230 -5.23 1.94 13.61
C ALA A 230 -6.49 1.29 13.01
N PRO A 231 -6.88 1.61 11.77
CA PRO A 231 -8.06 1.04 11.14
C PRO A 231 -7.90 -0.46 10.90
N ALA A 232 -8.88 -1.25 11.33
CA ALA A 232 -8.95 -2.67 11.05
C ALA A 232 -9.42 -2.90 9.61
N ASP A 233 -8.64 -3.66 8.84
CA ASP A 233 -8.96 -4.01 7.46
C ASP A 233 -9.94 -5.19 7.44
N VAL A 234 -11.18 -4.98 6.96
CA VAL A 234 -12.25 -5.98 6.95
C VAL A 234 -12.46 -6.47 5.52
N ARG A 235 -11.95 -7.67 5.22
CA ARG A 235 -12.08 -8.32 3.91
C ARG A 235 -13.20 -9.37 3.93
N ILE A 236 -14.29 -9.10 3.21
CA ILE A 236 -15.41 -10.04 3.02
C ILE A 236 -15.22 -10.75 1.67
N GLU A 237 -14.89 -12.04 1.69
CA GLU A 237 -14.81 -12.86 0.48
C GLU A 237 -16.09 -13.71 0.34
N ALA A 238 -16.88 -13.44 -0.71
CA ALA A 238 -18.01 -14.27 -1.08
C ALA A 238 -17.53 -15.41 -1.98
N SER A 239 -17.48 -16.63 -1.44
CA SER A 239 -17.17 -17.82 -2.23
C SER A 239 -18.44 -18.25 -2.99
N ARG A 240 -18.49 -18.05 -4.31
CA ARG A 240 -19.53 -18.68 -5.13
C ARG A 240 -19.19 -20.16 -5.29
N ALA A 241 -19.96 -21.01 -4.63
CA ALA A 241 -19.87 -22.46 -4.81
C ALA A 241 -20.07 -22.83 -6.29
N ALA A 242 -19.13 -23.57 -6.86
CA ALA A 242 -19.25 -24.15 -8.19
C ALA A 242 -20.43 -25.14 -8.25
N PRO A 243 -21.15 -25.24 -9.38
CA PRO A 243 -22.29 -26.13 -9.51
C PRO A 243 -21.88 -27.60 -9.35
N THR A 244 -22.60 -28.32 -8.49
CA THR A 244 -22.42 -29.74 -8.19
C THR A 244 -22.66 -30.59 -9.44
N PRO A 245 -21.75 -31.52 -9.82
CA PRO A 245 -22.00 -32.46 -10.90
C PRO A 245 -22.99 -33.57 -10.47
N PRO A 246 -23.72 -34.18 -11.41
CA PRO A 246 -24.74 -35.19 -11.10
C PRO A 246 -24.14 -36.52 -10.63
N PRO A 247 -24.91 -37.34 -9.90
CA PRO A 247 -24.41 -38.56 -9.29
C PRO A 247 -24.31 -39.68 -10.32
N SER A 248 -23.13 -40.27 -10.47
CA SER A 248 -22.97 -41.56 -11.12
C SER A 248 -21.90 -42.39 -10.41
N ALA A 249 -22.38 -43.48 -9.81
CA ALA A 249 -21.77 -44.79 -9.63
C ALA A 249 -20.36 -44.91 -8.97
N THR A 250 -20.40 -45.34 -7.71
CA THR A 250 -19.60 -46.42 -7.08
C THR A 250 -18.06 -46.39 -7.08
N ARG A 251 -17.55 -46.23 -5.85
CA ARG A 251 -16.50 -47.05 -5.17
C ARG A 251 -15.04 -46.90 -5.62
N ALA A 252 -14.22 -46.19 -4.82
CA ALA A 252 -13.03 -46.74 -4.13
C ALA A 252 -12.22 -45.69 -3.33
N ARG A 253 -11.90 -46.10 -2.09
CA ARG A 253 -10.83 -45.73 -1.15
C ARG A 253 -9.84 -44.57 -1.41
N SER A 254 -9.79 -43.70 -0.39
CA SER A 254 -8.62 -43.12 0.31
C SER A 254 -7.44 -42.57 -0.50
N GLY A 255 -7.32 -41.24 -0.50
CA GLY A 255 -6.07 -40.50 -0.64
C GLY A 255 -6.20 -39.18 0.11
N GLY A 256 -5.60 -39.08 1.29
CA GLY A 256 -5.68 -37.89 2.14
C GLY A 256 -4.94 -36.71 1.52
N THR A 257 -5.68 -35.67 1.12
CA THR A 257 -5.07 -34.40 0.72
C THR A 257 -4.70 -33.61 1.98
N LYS A 258 -3.44 -33.75 2.42
CA LYS A 258 -2.84 -32.81 3.38
C LYS A 258 -2.84 -31.42 2.75
N ARG A 259 -3.72 -30.54 3.22
CA ARG A 259 -3.62 -29.10 2.99
C ARG A 259 -2.53 -28.57 3.92
N ILE A 260 -1.33 -28.38 3.40
CA ILE A 260 -0.25 -27.67 4.09
C ILE A 260 -0.56 -26.19 3.93
N SER A 261 -1.04 -25.55 5.00
CA SER A 261 -1.04 -24.09 5.10
C SER A 261 0.37 -23.66 5.51
N LEU A 262 1.18 -23.26 4.52
CA LEU A 262 2.45 -22.59 4.76
C LEU A 262 2.16 -21.12 5.06
N THR A 263 2.05 -20.78 6.34
CA THR A 263 2.07 -19.39 6.81
C THR A 263 3.51 -19.04 7.16
N GLN A 264 4.31 -18.67 6.16
CA GLN A 264 5.65 -18.17 6.39
C GLN A 264 5.57 -16.67 6.68
N THR A 265 5.67 -16.31 7.96
CA THR A 265 5.79 -14.90 8.36
C THR A 265 7.28 -14.58 8.38
N LEU A 266 7.75 -13.82 7.39
CA LEU A 266 9.11 -13.27 7.41
C LEU A 266 9.14 -12.16 8.46
N ALA A 267 9.49 -12.53 9.69
CA ALA A 267 9.86 -11.55 10.71
C ALA A 267 11.27 -11.05 10.37
N SER A 268 11.34 -9.80 9.89
CA SER A 268 12.59 -9.03 9.88
C SER A 268 13.11 -8.96 11.32
N GLU A 269 14.35 -9.38 11.53
CA GLU A 269 15.07 -9.15 12.79
C GLU A 269 15.07 -7.64 13.08
N GLY A 270 14.39 -7.21 14.16
CA GLY A 270 14.49 -5.84 14.69
C GLY A 270 13.21 -5.15 15.11
N THR A 271 12.02 -5.65 14.78
CA THR A 271 10.75 -5.03 15.23
C THR A 271 10.30 -5.56 16.59
N LEU A 272 9.91 -4.64 17.48
CA LEU A 272 9.29 -4.92 18.78
C LEU A 272 8.21 -6.01 18.65
N PRO A 273 8.08 -6.93 19.63
CA PRO A 273 7.11 -8.02 19.54
C PRO A 273 5.70 -7.45 19.55
N PHE A 274 5.05 -7.41 18.39
CA PHE A 274 3.62 -7.12 18.30
C PHE A 274 2.83 -8.32 18.80
N THR A 275 1.90 -8.12 19.72
CA THR A 275 0.97 -9.18 20.09
C THR A 275 -0.04 -9.34 18.97
N ARG A 276 -0.05 -10.50 18.29
CA ARG A 276 -1.00 -10.77 17.22
C ARG A 276 -2.28 -11.36 17.79
N VAL A 277 -3.40 -10.67 17.59
CA VAL A 277 -4.74 -11.15 17.95
C VAL A 277 -5.45 -11.57 16.67
N SER A 278 -5.72 -12.86 16.53
CA SER A 278 -6.41 -13.42 15.36
C SER A 278 -7.77 -14.00 15.76
N VAL A 279 -8.81 -13.61 15.06
CA VAL A 279 -10.15 -14.20 15.16
C VAL A 279 -10.51 -14.75 13.79
N GLU A 280 -10.55 -16.08 13.66
CA GLU A 280 -10.97 -16.75 12.43
C GLU A 280 -12.31 -17.45 12.68
N ARG A 281 -13.31 -17.14 11.87
CA ARG A 281 -14.62 -17.80 11.89
C ARG A 281 -14.95 -18.33 10.50
N ARG A 282 -15.41 -19.57 10.44
CA ARG A 282 -15.92 -20.20 9.22
C ARG A 282 -17.31 -20.74 9.46
N GLY A 283 -18.24 -20.47 8.55
CA GLY A 283 -19.62 -20.94 8.67
C GLY A 283 -20.42 -20.79 7.39
N SER A 284 -21.63 -21.34 7.39
CA SER A 284 -22.62 -21.12 6.34
C SER A 284 -23.81 -20.41 6.98
N THR A 285 -24.30 -19.34 6.35
CA THR A 285 -25.48 -18.61 6.83
C THR A 285 -26.53 -18.52 5.73
N PRO A 286 -27.82 -18.68 6.06
CA PRO A 286 -28.89 -18.63 5.07
C PRO A 286 -29.16 -17.20 4.57
N ASP A 287 -28.76 -16.17 5.33
CA ASP A 287 -29.09 -14.79 5.01
C ASP A 287 -28.00 -13.79 5.42
N ARG A 288 -28.01 -12.63 4.74
CA ARG A 288 -27.04 -11.55 4.93
C ARG A 288 -27.14 -10.87 6.30
N LYS A 289 -28.31 -10.89 6.95
CA LYS A 289 -28.52 -10.28 8.27
C LYS A 289 -27.79 -11.12 9.33
N THR A 290 -27.86 -12.44 9.24
CA THR A 290 -27.12 -13.38 10.09
C THR A 290 -25.61 -13.28 9.85
N ALA A 291 -25.16 -13.14 8.59
CA ALA A 291 -23.74 -12.91 8.27
C ALA A 291 -23.18 -11.64 8.93
N ARG A 292 -23.96 -10.54 8.92
CA ARG A 292 -23.58 -9.28 9.60
C ARG A 292 -23.55 -9.43 11.13
N ALA A 293 -24.47 -10.20 11.71
CA ALA A 293 -24.46 -10.47 13.14
C ALA A 293 -23.20 -11.25 13.56
N LEU A 294 -22.77 -12.25 12.77
CA LEU A 294 -21.52 -12.99 12.99
C LEU A 294 -20.28 -12.11 12.87
N LEU A 295 -20.25 -11.17 11.91
CA LEU A 295 -19.17 -10.20 11.81
C LEU A 295 -19.11 -9.30 13.05
N ALA A 296 -20.25 -8.79 13.52
CA ALA A 296 -20.30 -7.97 14.72
C ALA A 296 -19.85 -8.74 15.99
N GLU A 297 -20.18 -10.03 16.09
CA GLU A 297 -19.72 -10.90 17.17
C GLU A 297 -18.21 -11.14 17.12
N ALA A 298 -17.67 -11.45 15.93
CA ALA A 298 -16.25 -11.67 15.75
C ALA A 298 -15.40 -10.42 16.01
N VAL A 299 -15.90 -9.23 15.66
CA VAL A 299 -15.25 -7.96 16.01
C VAL A 299 -15.26 -7.74 17.52
N ARG A 300 -16.38 -7.97 18.19
CA ARG A 300 -16.48 -7.84 19.66
C ARG A 300 -15.55 -8.82 20.39
N GLU A 301 -15.40 -10.05 19.88
CA GLU A 301 -14.43 -11.03 20.38
C GLU A 301 -12.99 -10.54 20.19
N ALA A 302 -12.69 -9.95 19.04
CA ALA A 302 -11.37 -9.41 18.73
C ALA A 302 -11.02 -8.23 19.66
N GLU A 303 -11.99 -7.35 19.93
CA GLU A 303 -11.86 -6.25 20.91
C GLU A 303 -11.61 -6.77 22.32
N GLN A 304 -12.37 -7.77 22.79
CA GLN A 304 -12.16 -8.37 24.12
C GLN A 304 -10.77 -9.02 24.24
N LYS A 305 -10.31 -9.70 23.18
CA LYS A 305 -8.96 -10.28 23.14
C LYS A 305 -7.87 -9.21 23.10
N LEU A 306 -8.14 -8.06 22.51
CA LEU A 306 -7.24 -6.90 22.49
C LEU A 306 -7.15 -6.27 23.89
N GLU A 307 -8.28 -6.10 24.58
CA GLU A 307 -8.32 -5.57 25.95
C GLU A 307 -7.65 -6.50 26.97
N ALA A 308 -7.77 -7.81 26.80
CA ALA A 308 -7.11 -8.81 27.63
C ALA A 308 -5.60 -8.96 27.33
N SER A 309 -5.12 -8.37 26.23
CA SER A 309 -3.71 -8.44 25.84
C SER A 309 -2.84 -7.52 26.72
N PRO A 310 -1.61 -7.91 27.09
CA PRO A 310 -0.71 -7.03 27.81
C PRO A 310 -0.50 -5.71 27.04
N LYS A 311 -0.46 -4.58 27.78
CA LYS A 311 -0.30 -3.23 27.20
C LYS A 311 0.90 -3.18 26.27
N GLY A 312 0.65 -3.09 24.98
CA GLY A 312 1.65 -3.06 23.92
C GLY A 312 0.98 -2.94 22.55
N PRO A 313 1.74 -2.59 21.50
CA PRO A 313 1.19 -2.51 20.16
C PRO A 313 0.76 -3.91 19.70
N ALA A 314 -0.46 -4.03 19.22
CA ALA A 314 -1.06 -5.29 18.81
C ALA A 314 -1.59 -5.20 17.38
N LEU A 315 -1.46 -6.31 16.65
CA LEU A 315 -2.00 -6.46 15.30
C LEU A 315 -3.26 -7.33 15.37
N LEU A 316 -4.40 -6.72 15.03
CA LEU A 316 -5.71 -7.38 15.00
C LEU A 316 -5.99 -7.90 13.59
N SER A 317 -6.33 -9.18 13.46
CA SER A 317 -6.78 -9.78 12.20
C SER A 317 -8.08 -10.54 12.44
N VAL A 318 -9.15 -10.09 11.79
CA VAL A 318 -10.46 -10.76 11.83
C VAL A 318 -10.74 -11.31 10.44
N LEU A 319 -10.72 -12.64 10.29
CA LEU A 319 -11.02 -13.32 9.05
C LEU A 319 -12.32 -14.10 9.20
N ILE A 320 -13.30 -13.77 8.35
CA ILE A 320 -14.59 -14.45 8.36
C ILE A 320 -14.86 -14.97 6.95
N THR A 321 -14.99 -16.29 6.85
CA THR A 321 -15.37 -16.96 5.60
C THR A 321 -16.79 -17.49 5.75
N LEU A 322 -17.73 -16.93 4.98
CA LEU A 322 -19.13 -17.31 5.02
C LEU A 322 -19.63 -17.75 3.65
N ASP A 323 -20.23 -18.94 3.61
CA ASP A 323 -21.04 -19.37 2.48
C ASP A 323 -22.47 -18.88 2.68
N ILE A 324 -22.89 -17.91 1.86
CA ILE A 324 -24.27 -17.38 1.86
C ILE A 324 -25.07 -18.17 0.84
N SER A 325 -25.97 -19.03 1.33
CA SER A 325 -26.89 -19.77 0.47
C SER A 325 -28.09 -18.89 0.15
N ASP A 326 -28.12 -18.31 -1.05
CA ASP A 326 -29.21 -17.46 -1.58
C ASP A 326 -30.45 -18.31 -1.95
N LYS A 327 -30.92 -19.15 -1.02
CA LYS A 327 -32.14 -19.97 -1.18
C LYS A 327 -33.30 -19.29 -0.46
N GLY A 328 -33.77 -18.17 -1.01
CA GLY A 328 -34.94 -17.49 -0.47
C GLY A 328 -35.17 -16.10 -1.03
N ALA A 329 -35.35 -15.99 -2.34
CA ALA A 329 -36.08 -14.90 -2.98
C ALA A 329 -37.10 -15.51 -3.94
#